data_AF-A0A9E3RCP1-F1
#
_entry.id   AF-A0A9E3RCP1-F1
#
_cell.length_a   1.000
_cell.length_b   1.000
_cell.length_c   1.000
_cell.angle_alpha   90.00
_cell.angle_beta   90.00
_cell.angle_gamma   90.00
#
_symmetry.space_group_name_H-M   'P 1'
#
loop_
_entity.id
_entity.type
_entity.pdbx_description
1 polymer ?
#
loop_
_entity_poly.entity_id
_entity_poly.type
_entity_poly.pdbx_seq_one_letter_code
_entity_poly.pdbx_strand_id
1 'polypeptide(L)'
;MKKFLLALSFIAPVLHSVAQTAAVDSSTALDLITSPNSPGFTILGISPQEIERPQTPTDFAVNVLSSTQNFSTLPQNYSLEFAPAWMFTGKKIRYSAFSSDSIKHNLWQTLTVSLATADGFTPDDTRFGAGFRVSILRGKIDQEFQDYHQKITEGFAALDSFNNHFSEVMNERSKEDPVILENEKQFAEARRNGESEKAAACLAIIDARKKELAAAIENDLVSEVEQLKSKANEVQVRRIGWKWDLAGATALDFPENDFTNSYVTNSGLWTTIGYEAKSNLCLLATGRVLFQHANMVTLDSGFTNLDGGLRLIYDNDRFSFSGEVLYRQSVMKEGNNTGQWKYDVNAAYNFMPNKTLTFSLGKNFDQLNTEYSGNLIAWLNVLIGLGAKRNIL
;
A
#
# COMPACT_ATOMS: atom_id res chain seq x y z
N MET A 1 -24.83 -62.09 5.67
CA MET A 1 -24.11 -60.84 6.02
C MET A 1 -23.70 -60.05 4.76
N LYS A 2 -24.65 -59.74 3.85
CA LYS A 2 -24.38 -59.02 2.58
C LYS A 2 -25.37 -57.89 2.29
N LYS A 3 -26.12 -57.41 3.30
CA LYS A 3 -27.14 -56.36 3.14
C LYS A 3 -26.84 -55.04 3.87
N PHE A 4 -25.62 -54.88 4.41
CA PHE A 4 -25.22 -53.67 5.16
C PHE A 4 -24.19 -52.79 4.44
N LEU A 5 -23.78 -53.15 3.22
CA LEU A 5 -22.72 -52.46 2.47
C LEU A 5 -23.22 -51.59 1.31
N LEU A 6 -24.52 -51.54 1.03
CA LEU A 6 -25.06 -50.76 -0.09
C LEU A 6 -25.61 -49.37 0.32
N ALA A 7 -25.63 -49.05 1.61
CA ALA A 7 -26.09 -47.74 2.10
C ALA A 7 -24.95 -46.72 2.32
N LEU A 8 -23.68 -47.13 2.17
CA LEU A 8 -22.52 -46.26 2.38
C LEU A 8 -21.91 -45.68 1.09
N SER A 9 -22.32 -46.13 -0.10
CA SER A 9 -21.71 -45.68 -1.37
C SER A 9 -22.43 -44.52 -2.06
N PHE A 10 -23.57 -44.04 -1.53
CA PHE A 10 -24.36 -42.98 -2.16
C PHE A 10 -24.21 -41.59 -1.52
N ILE A 11 -23.46 -41.45 -0.42
CA ILE A 11 -23.19 -40.16 0.23
C ILE A 11 -21.84 -39.55 -0.24
N ALA A 12 -20.91 -40.38 -0.72
CA ALA A 12 -19.56 -39.94 -1.09
C ALA A 12 -19.41 -39.04 -2.34
N PRO A 13 -20.25 -39.12 -3.40
CA PRO A 13 -20.04 -38.28 -4.58
C PRO A 13 -20.56 -36.84 -4.43
N VAL A 14 -21.42 -36.56 -3.44
CA VAL A 14 -21.94 -35.20 -3.22
C VAL A 14 -20.91 -34.31 -2.52
N LEU A 15 -20.02 -34.87 -1.69
CA LEU A 15 -18.96 -34.12 -1.01
C LEU A 15 -17.82 -33.68 -1.95
N HIS A 16 -17.54 -34.43 -3.03
CA HIS A 16 -16.44 -34.11 -3.96
C HIS A 16 -16.82 -33.09 -5.04
N SER A 17 -18.11 -32.96 -5.38
CA SER A 17 -18.57 -31.98 -6.38
C SER A 17 -18.83 -30.59 -5.81
N VAL A 18 -19.03 -30.47 -4.49
CA VAL A 18 -19.37 -29.20 -3.81
C VAL A 18 -18.13 -28.51 -3.24
N ALA A 19 -17.02 -29.22 -3.06
CA ALA A 19 -15.77 -28.63 -2.57
C ALA A 19 -15.00 -27.80 -3.63
N GLN A 20 -15.42 -27.79 -4.90
CA GLN A 20 -14.60 -27.27 -6.01
C GLN A 20 -15.02 -25.90 -6.55
N THR A 21 -16.01 -25.21 -5.96
CA THR A 21 -16.55 -23.96 -6.53
C THR A 21 -16.46 -22.71 -5.66
N ALA A 22 -15.91 -22.78 -4.45
CA ALA A 22 -15.77 -21.60 -3.59
C ALA A 22 -14.38 -21.51 -2.94
N ALA A 23 -13.32 -21.46 -3.76
CA ALA A 23 -12.07 -20.86 -3.30
C ALA A 23 -12.30 -19.35 -3.22
N VAL A 24 -12.91 -18.92 -2.12
CA VAL A 24 -13.16 -17.52 -1.77
C VAL A 24 -11.79 -16.85 -1.63
N ASP A 25 -11.33 -16.16 -2.67
CA ASP A 25 -10.04 -15.46 -2.68
C ASP A 25 -10.01 -14.41 -1.55
N SER A 26 -9.07 -14.55 -0.62
CA SER A 26 -8.89 -13.69 0.56
C SER A 26 -8.10 -12.41 0.23
N SER A 27 -8.09 -11.99 -1.04
CA SER A 27 -7.40 -10.79 -1.49
C SER A 27 -8.19 -9.51 -1.22
N THR A 28 -7.55 -8.46 -0.69
CA THR A 28 -8.19 -7.14 -0.44
C THR A 28 -7.26 -6.04 -0.93
N ALA A 29 -7.72 -5.28 -1.93
CA ALA A 29 -6.88 -4.33 -2.64
C ALA A 29 -6.56 -3.11 -1.75
N LEU A 30 -5.28 -2.86 -1.51
CA LEU A 30 -4.80 -1.63 -0.85
C LEU A 30 -4.30 -0.66 -1.91
N ASP A 31 -4.93 0.51 -1.99
CA ASP A 31 -4.43 1.65 -2.76
C ASP A 31 -3.30 2.32 -1.97
N LEU A 32 -2.12 2.44 -2.58
CA LEU A 32 -0.87 2.82 -1.92
C LEU A 32 -0.05 3.71 -2.83
N ILE A 33 -0.59 4.87 -3.17
CA ILE A 33 0.16 5.88 -3.90
C ILE A 33 -0.06 7.24 -3.26
N THR A 34 1.02 7.86 -2.81
CA THR A 34 1.11 9.32 -2.73
C THR A 34 2.52 9.80 -3.07
N SER A 35 2.57 11.02 -3.61
CA SER A 35 3.68 11.97 -3.86
C SER A 35 5.11 11.47 -4.19
N PRO A 36 5.80 12.05 -5.20
CA PRO A 36 7.16 11.65 -5.60
C PRO A 36 8.21 12.10 -4.58
N ASN A 37 8.43 11.28 -3.56
CA ASN A 37 9.34 11.57 -2.46
C ASN A 37 10.26 10.36 -2.27
N SER A 38 11.34 10.30 -3.05
CA SER A 38 12.37 9.28 -2.93
C SER A 38 13.67 9.87 -2.36
N PRO A 39 14.37 9.17 -1.45
CA PRO A 39 15.68 9.60 -0.98
C PRO A 39 16.68 9.90 -2.11
N GLY A 40 16.60 9.15 -3.21
CA GLY A 40 17.36 9.40 -4.44
C GLY A 40 17.06 10.76 -5.07
N PHE A 41 15.80 11.16 -5.21
CA PHE A 41 15.45 12.51 -5.69
C PHE A 41 15.83 13.61 -4.70
N THR A 42 15.70 13.36 -3.40
CA THR A 42 16.10 14.30 -2.35
C THR A 42 17.60 14.61 -2.41
N ILE A 43 18.46 13.60 -2.55
CA ILE A 43 19.91 13.83 -2.60
C ILE A 43 20.36 14.48 -3.92
N LEU A 44 19.65 14.21 -5.01
CA LEU A 44 19.87 14.85 -6.31
C LEU A 44 19.33 16.30 -6.37
N GLY A 45 18.56 16.73 -5.36
CA GLY A 45 18.01 18.08 -5.28
C GLY A 45 16.88 18.35 -6.29
N ILE A 46 16.22 17.30 -6.77
CA ILE A 46 15.13 17.37 -7.75
C ILE A 46 13.78 16.95 -7.17
N SER A 47 13.73 16.67 -5.86
CA SER A 47 12.47 16.33 -5.20
C SER A 47 11.53 17.55 -5.17
N PRO A 48 10.26 17.41 -5.58
CA PRO A 48 9.27 18.48 -5.47
C PRO A 48 8.89 18.79 -4.02
N GLN A 49 9.14 17.87 -3.08
CA GLN A 49 8.91 18.05 -1.64
C GLN A 49 10.13 17.56 -0.86
N GLU A 50 10.57 18.33 0.14
CA GLU A 50 11.79 18.03 0.90
C GLU A 50 11.51 17.23 2.18
N ILE A 51 10.31 17.38 2.73
CA ILE A 51 9.87 16.70 3.96
C ILE A 51 8.93 15.56 3.59
N GLU A 52 9.48 14.34 3.62
CA GLU A 52 8.75 13.12 3.28
C GLU A 52 7.77 12.72 4.39
N ARG A 53 6.52 12.40 4.04
CA ARG A 53 5.55 11.83 4.99
C ARG A 53 5.87 10.36 5.25
N PRO A 54 6.04 9.93 6.51
CA PRO A 54 6.21 8.51 6.81
C PRO A 54 5.01 7.67 6.39
N GLN A 55 5.26 6.64 5.58
CA GLN A 55 4.22 5.80 4.96
C GLN A 55 4.59 4.32 4.89
N THR A 56 3.59 3.49 4.63
CA THR A 56 3.83 2.06 4.34
C THR A 56 4.27 1.94 2.88
N PRO A 57 5.47 1.40 2.61
CA PRO A 57 5.98 1.38 1.25
C PRO A 57 5.20 0.41 0.36
N THR A 58 5.15 0.73 -0.93
CA THR A 58 4.69 -0.15 -2.01
C THR A 58 5.79 -1.16 -2.35
N ASP A 59 5.46 -2.33 -2.93
CA ASP A 59 6.43 -3.40 -3.20
C ASP A 59 7.53 -2.91 -4.16
N PHE A 60 7.09 -2.14 -5.15
CA PHE A 60 7.90 -1.48 -6.16
C PHE A 60 7.18 -0.21 -6.63
N ALA A 61 7.91 0.86 -6.87
CA ALA A 61 7.38 2.11 -7.41
C ALA A 61 8.32 2.70 -8.46
N VAL A 62 7.74 3.28 -9.52
CA VAL A 62 8.44 4.06 -10.53
C VAL A 62 7.91 5.48 -10.47
N ASN A 63 8.80 6.45 -10.24
CA ASN A 63 8.46 7.87 -10.31
C ASN A 63 9.10 8.47 -11.55
N VAL A 64 8.30 9.23 -12.30
CA VAL A 64 8.72 9.93 -13.50
C VAL A 64 8.46 11.42 -13.28
N LEU A 65 9.49 12.24 -13.41
CA LEU A 65 9.41 13.67 -13.20
C LEU A 65 9.75 14.40 -14.50
N SER A 66 8.79 15.16 -15.03
CA SER A 66 8.95 15.95 -16.25
C SER A 66 9.05 17.43 -15.87
N SER A 67 10.19 18.05 -16.15
CA SER A 67 10.33 19.51 -16.06
C SER A 67 9.64 20.14 -17.27
N THR A 68 8.92 21.24 -17.05
CA THR A 68 7.94 21.83 -17.98
C THR A 68 8.53 22.55 -19.19
N GLN A 69 9.63 22.04 -19.79
CA GLN A 69 10.06 22.47 -21.13
C GLN A 69 9.08 21.95 -22.20
N ASN A 70 7.86 22.52 -22.19
CA ASN A 70 6.78 22.39 -23.17
C ASN A 70 6.25 20.98 -23.46
N PHE A 71 6.49 19.97 -22.60
CA PHE A 71 6.06 18.58 -22.82
C PHE A 71 6.50 17.98 -24.17
N SER A 72 7.47 18.61 -24.84
CA SER A 72 7.96 18.23 -26.17
C SER A 72 9.11 17.22 -26.11
N THR A 73 9.63 16.95 -24.92
CA THR A 73 10.73 16.01 -24.67
C THR A 73 10.28 14.92 -23.70
N LEU A 74 10.87 13.73 -23.84
CA LEU A 74 10.68 12.66 -22.87
C LEU A 74 11.13 13.13 -21.47
N PRO A 75 10.49 12.65 -20.39
CA PRO A 75 10.95 12.95 -19.03
C PRO A 75 12.42 12.59 -18.86
N GLN A 76 13.19 13.43 -18.18
CA GLN A 76 14.63 13.25 -18.01
C GLN A 76 14.99 12.68 -16.63
N ASN A 77 14.07 12.75 -15.67
CA ASN A 77 14.32 12.38 -14.28
C ASN A 77 13.45 11.18 -13.88
N TYR A 78 14.09 10.11 -13.43
CA TYR A 78 13.45 8.84 -13.06
C TYR A 78 13.91 8.39 -11.68
N SER A 79 13.01 7.80 -10.90
CA SER A 79 13.42 7.03 -9.71
C SER A 79 12.69 5.70 -9.63
N LEU A 80 13.41 4.70 -9.17
CA LEU A 80 12.91 3.38 -8.84
C LEU A 80 13.00 3.18 -7.33
N GLU A 81 11.92 2.76 -6.71
CA GLU A 81 11.90 2.36 -5.29
C GLU A 81 11.52 0.89 -5.16
N PHE A 82 12.18 0.19 -4.25
CA PHE A 82 11.89 -1.19 -3.92
C PHE A 82 11.83 -1.40 -2.41
N ALA A 83 10.86 -2.21 -1.96
CA ALA A 83 10.67 -2.55 -0.55
C ALA A 83 10.88 -4.07 -0.32
N PRO A 84 12.09 -4.50 0.11
CA PRO A 84 12.45 -5.92 0.16
C PRO A 84 11.50 -6.80 0.98
N ALA A 85 11.05 -6.32 2.14
CA ALA A 85 10.13 -7.08 2.98
C ALA A 85 8.82 -7.42 2.26
N TRP A 86 8.27 -6.48 1.50
CA TRP A 86 7.03 -6.70 0.76
C TRP A 86 7.27 -7.55 -0.49
N MET A 87 8.32 -7.24 -1.25
CA MET A 87 8.66 -7.96 -2.48
C MET A 87 8.95 -9.45 -2.23
N PHE A 88 9.70 -9.78 -1.18
CA PHE A 88 10.15 -11.16 -0.93
C PHE A 88 9.34 -11.88 0.14
N THR A 89 8.77 -11.15 1.10
CA THR A 89 8.07 -11.74 2.26
C THR A 89 6.65 -11.24 2.45
N GLY A 90 6.11 -10.41 1.56
CA GLY A 90 4.79 -9.79 1.70
C GLY A 90 3.67 -10.78 2.02
N LYS A 91 3.61 -11.90 1.28
CA LYS A 91 2.62 -12.99 1.50
C LYS A 91 2.73 -13.68 2.87
N LYS A 92 3.84 -13.49 3.59
CA LYS A 92 4.08 -14.08 4.92
C LYS A 92 3.85 -13.07 6.06
N ILE A 93 3.64 -11.79 5.75
CA ILE A 93 3.37 -10.76 6.75
C ILE A 93 1.91 -10.89 7.18
N ARG A 94 1.70 -11.47 8.37
CA ARG A 94 0.36 -11.56 8.98
C ARG A 94 -0.10 -10.21 9.51
N TYR A 95 -1.41 -10.03 9.64
CA TYR A 95 -2.00 -8.83 10.24
C TYR A 95 -1.38 -8.47 11.59
N SER A 96 -1.15 -9.44 12.49
CA SER A 96 -0.54 -9.18 13.80
C SER A 96 0.89 -8.63 13.74
N ALA A 97 1.68 -9.05 12.74
CA ALA A 97 3.02 -8.52 12.52
C ALA A 97 2.97 -7.15 11.82
N PHE A 98 1.97 -6.95 10.95
CA PHE A 98 1.72 -5.66 10.32
C PHE A 98 1.27 -4.62 11.34
N SER A 99 0.30 -4.93 12.20
CA SER A 99 -0.27 -4.03 13.22
C SER A 99 0.63 -3.82 14.43
N SER A 100 1.72 -4.56 14.55
CA SER A 100 2.66 -4.48 15.67
C SER A 100 3.37 -3.12 15.72
N ASP A 101 3.55 -2.60 16.94
CA ASP A 101 4.39 -1.42 17.22
C ASP A 101 5.88 -1.79 17.42
N SER A 102 6.27 -3.04 17.17
CA SER A 102 7.66 -3.50 17.34
C SER A 102 8.61 -2.82 16.37
N ILE A 103 9.67 -2.19 16.89
CA ILE A 103 10.71 -1.52 16.09
C ILE A 103 11.31 -2.47 15.05
N LYS A 104 11.53 -3.76 15.39
CA LYS A 104 12.07 -4.74 14.43
C LYS A 104 11.13 -4.94 13.24
N HIS A 105 9.83 -5.05 13.49
CA HIS A 105 8.83 -5.16 12.43
C HIS A 105 8.75 -3.87 11.63
N ASN A 106 8.80 -2.71 12.29
CA ASN A 106 8.79 -1.42 11.63
C ASN A 106 9.98 -1.29 10.67
N LEU A 107 11.21 -1.47 11.14
CA LEU A 107 12.42 -1.34 10.32
C LEU A 107 12.42 -2.29 9.12
N TRP A 108 12.09 -3.58 9.31
CA TRP A 108 12.07 -4.54 8.21
C TRP A 108 10.97 -4.22 7.19
N GLN A 109 9.74 -3.97 7.66
CA GLN A 109 8.59 -3.75 6.78
C GLN A 109 8.57 -2.38 6.11
N THR A 110 9.40 -1.44 6.54
CA THR A 110 9.47 -0.09 5.94
C THR A 110 10.75 0.18 5.19
N LEU A 111 11.73 -0.73 5.26
CA LEU A 111 12.95 -0.63 4.48
C LEU A 111 12.59 -0.45 3.02
N THR A 112 12.90 0.73 2.52
CA THR A 112 12.81 1.09 1.10
C THR A 112 14.21 1.44 0.65
N VAL A 113 14.55 1.01 -0.55
CA VAL A 113 15.77 1.45 -1.23
C VAL A 113 15.34 2.12 -2.52
N SER A 114 15.99 3.23 -2.83
CA SER A 114 15.68 4.09 -3.96
C SER A 114 16.91 4.29 -4.81
N LEU A 115 16.71 4.26 -6.13
CA LEU A 115 17.70 4.63 -7.14
C LEU A 115 17.08 5.72 -8.01
N ALA A 116 17.82 6.76 -8.35
CA ALA A 116 17.35 7.87 -9.15
C ALA A 116 18.40 8.31 -10.16
N THR A 117 17.94 8.82 -11.29
CA THR A 117 18.78 9.43 -12.33
C THR A 117 18.27 10.83 -12.63
N ALA A 118 19.19 11.74 -12.92
CA ALA A 118 18.90 13.09 -13.37
C ALA A 118 19.97 13.59 -14.35
N ASP A 119 19.61 14.56 -15.18
CA ASP A 119 20.59 15.29 -15.98
C ASP A 119 21.58 16.02 -15.06
N GLY A 120 22.84 16.05 -15.45
CA GLY A 120 23.90 16.77 -14.74
C GLY A 120 23.95 18.26 -15.05
N PHE A 121 25.07 18.89 -14.73
CA PHE A 121 25.24 20.34 -14.89
C PHE A 121 25.44 20.73 -16.37
N THR A 122 26.03 19.83 -17.16
CA THR A 122 26.07 19.93 -18.63
C THR A 122 25.18 18.87 -19.28
N PRO A 123 24.73 19.06 -20.54
CA PRO A 123 23.88 18.10 -21.25
C PRO A 123 24.48 16.70 -21.42
N ASP A 124 25.81 16.58 -21.29
CA ASP A 124 26.54 15.32 -21.42
C ASP A 124 26.86 14.68 -20.05
N ASP A 125 26.36 15.23 -18.95
CA ASP A 125 26.56 14.68 -17.61
C ASP A 125 25.33 13.91 -17.14
N THR A 126 25.55 12.76 -16.49
CA THR A 126 24.48 12.01 -15.81
C THR A 126 24.74 11.99 -14.30
N ARG A 127 23.70 12.23 -13.51
CA ARG A 127 23.74 12.10 -12.04
C ARG A 127 22.93 10.92 -11.58
N PHE A 128 23.47 10.21 -10.60
CA PHE A 128 22.85 9.03 -10.01
C PHE A 128 22.70 9.22 -8.50
N GLY A 129 21.50 9.00 -7.97
CA GLY A 129 21.20 9.03 -6.55
C GLY A 129 20.84 7.62 -6.06
N ALA A 130 21.43 7.18 -4.96
CA ALA A 130 21.03 5.95 -4.28
C ALA A 130 20.77 6.24 -2.80
N GLY A 131 19.66 5.71 -2.27
CA GLY A 131 19.31 5.96 -0.88
C GLY A 131 18.41 4.90 -0.27
N PHE A 132 18.23 4.99 1.04
CA PHE A 132 17.36 4.12 1.82
C PHE A 132 16.48 4.93 2.77
N ARG A 133 15.39 4.31 3.21
CA ARG A 133 14.47 4.84 4.23
C ARG A 133 13.97 3.70 5.10
N VAL A 134 13.84 3.95 6.39
CA VAL A 134 13.26 3.05 7.39
C VAL A 134 12.43 3.85 8.39
N SER A 135 11.33 3.27 8.86
CA SER A 135 10.50 3.80 9.94
C SER A 135 10.87 3.15 11.27
N ILE A 136 11.18 3.98 12.26
CA ILE A 136 11.32 3.58 13.65
C ILE A 136 9.93 3.45 14.28
N LEU A 137 9.05 4.42 14.01
CA LEU A 137 7.66 4.46 14.48
C LEU A 137 6.72 4.72 13.30
N ARG A 138 5.59 3.99 13.24
CA ARG A 138 4.65 4.02 12.11
C ARG A 138 3.24 4.51 12.47
N GLY A 139 2.99 4.77 13.74
CA GLY A 139 1.64 4.99 14.26
C GLY A 139 0.80 3.70 14.30
N LYS A 140 -0.37 3.82 14.92
CA LYS A 140 -1.31 2.73 15.13
C LYS A 140 -2.31 2.66 13.98
N ILE A 141 -2.74 1.45 13.64
CA ILE A 141 -3.83 1.26 12.67
C ILE A 141 -5.11 1.88 13.24
N ASP A 142 -5.84 2.62 12.41
CA ASP A 142 -7.08 3.26 12.81
C ASP A 142 -8.11 2.23 13.31
N GLN A 143 -8.85 2.59 14.36
CA GLN A 143 -9.76 1.68 15.05
C GLN A 143 -10.84 1.16 14.09
N GLU A 144 -11.34 2.01 13.20
CA GLU A 144 -12.32 1.63 12.19
C GLU A 144 -11.84 0.45 11.34
N PHE A 145 -10.59 0.49 10.87
CA PHE A 145 -10.00 -0.62 10.13
C PHE A 145 -9.87 -1.88 10.99
N GLN A 146 -9.49 -1.74 12.26
CA GLN A 146 -9.39 -2.89 13.18
C GLN A 146 -10.75 -3.56 13.38
N ASP A 147 -11.81 -2.78 13.57
CA ASP A 147 -13.17 -3.27 13.76
C ASP A 147 -13.68 -3.99 12.50
N TYR A 148 -13.37 -3.48 11.31
CA TYR A 148 -13.67 -4.15 10.04
C TYR A 148 -12.89 -5.45 9.86
N HIS A 149 -11.58 -5.43 10.12
CA HIS A 149 -10.76 -6.64 10.07
C HIS A 149 -11.31 -7.73 11.00
N GLN A 150 -11.74 -7.35 12.21
CA GLN A 150 -12.36 -8.27 13.16
C GLN A 150 -13.64 -8.88 12.59
N LYS A 151 -14.57 -8.07 12.07
CA LYS A 151 -15.82 -8.56 11.46
C LYS A 151 -15.59 -9.52 10.31
N ILE A 152 -14.59 -9.24 9.46
CA ILE A 152 -14.22 -10.13 8.36
C ILE A 152 -13.67 -11.45 8.89
N THR A 153 -12.79 -11.40 9.89
CA THR A 153 -12.23 -12.61 10.54
C THR A 153 -13.33 -13.45 11.17
N GLU A 154 -14.28 -12.81 11.84
CA GLU A 154 -15.47 -13.46 12.42
C GLU A 154 -16.36 -14.07 11.34
N GLY A 155 -16.57 -13.39 10.21
CA GLY A 155 -17.31 -13.91 9.07
C GLY A 155 -16.66 -15.14 8.44
N PHE A 156 -15.33 -15.13 8.27
CA PHE A 156 -14.60 -16.31 7.79
C PHE A 156 -14.64 -17.46 8.79
N ALA A 157 -14.49 -17.18 10.09
CA ALA A 157 -14.63 -18.20 11.13
C ALA A 157 -16.05 -18.79 11.17
N ALA A 158 -17.08 -17.98 10.92
CA ALA A 158 -18.45 -18.45 10.79
C ALA A 158 -18.64 -19.34 9.56
N LEU A 159 -18.03 -19.00 8.42
CA LEU A 159 -18.06 -19.82 7.21
C LEU A 159 -17.32 -21.15 7.38
N ASP A 160 -16.17 -21.14 8.05
CA ASP A 160 -15.45 -22.37 8.41
C ASP A 160 -16.24 -23.23 9.41
N SER A 161 -16.84 -22.61 10.42
CA SER A 161 -17.72 -23.29 11.35
C SER A 161 -18.93 -23.91 10.64
N PHE A 162 -19.54 -23.17 9.70
CA PHE A 162 -20.62 -23.66 8.88
C PHE A 162 -20.20 -24.86 8.03
N ASN A 163 -19.05 -24.80 7.35
CA ASN A 163 -18.55 -25.94 6.58
C ASN A 163 -18.33 -27.18 7.46
N ASN A 164 -17.85 -26.99 8.68
CA ASN A 164 -17.63 -28.08 9.64
C ASN A 164 -18.94 -28.63 10.24
N HIS A 165 -19.98 -27.80 10.36
CA HIS A 165 -21.29 -28.17 10.94
C HIS A 165 -22.42 -28.23 9.90
N PHE A 166 -22.08 -28.26 8.61
CA PHE A 166 -23.04 -28.18 7.50
C PHE A 166 -24.13 -29.24 7.62
N SER A 167 -23.74 -30.46 8.00
CA SER A 167 -24.64 -31.59 8.17
C SER A 167 -25.67 -31.35 9.29
N GLU A 168 -25.27 -30.66 10.35
CA GLU A 168 -26.14 -30.34 11.50
C GLU A 168 -27.14 -29.25 11.13
N VAL A 169 -26.67 -28.17 10.51
CA VAL A 169 -27.54 -27.09 10.01
C VAL A 169 -28.54 -27.61 8.97
N MET A 170 -28.09 -28.47 8.05
CA MET A 170 -28.96 -29.13 7.07
C MET A 170 -30.00 -30.03 7.74
N ASN A 171 -29.65 -30.72 8.82
CA ASN A 171 -30.57 -31.57 9.56
C ASN A 171 -31.65 -30.76 10.29
N GLU A 172 -31.28 -29.64 10.92
CA GLU A 172 -32.24 -28.73 11.56
C GLU A 172 -33.19 -28.12 10.54
N ARG A 173 -32.66 -27.54 9.45
CA ARG A 173 -33.49 -26.93 8.40
C ARG A 173 -34.38 -27.95 7.69
N SER A 174 -33.90 -29.19 7.52
CA SER A 174 -34.72 -30.26 6.94
C SER A 174 -35.92 -30.64 7.81
N LYS A 175 -35.80 -30.54 9.14
CA LYS A 175 -36.89 -30.82 10.09
C LYS A 175 -37.96 -29.73 10.11
N GLU A 176 -37.63 -28.53 9.64
CA GLU A 176 -38.53 -27.38 9.58
C GLU A 176 -39.15 -27.19 8.19
N ASP A 177 -38.60 -27.84 7.15
CA ASP A 177 -39.11 -27.69 5.78
C ASP A 177 -40.42 -28.48 5.57
N PRO A 178 -41.53 -27.80 5.24
CA PRO A 178 -42.85 -28.43 5.14
C PRO A 178 -42.93 -29.44 3.98
N VAL A 179 -42.16 -29.25 2.90
CA VAL A 179 -42.14 -30.16 1.76
C VAL A 179 -41.44 -31.45 2.15
N ILE A 180 -40.33 -31.37 2.89
CA ILE A 180 -39.63 -32.55 3.41
C ILE A 180 -40.52 -33.31 4.39
N LEU A 181 -41.10 -32.62 5.38
CA LEU A 181 -41.95 -33.25 6.40
C LEU A 181 -43.16 -33.96 5.80
N GLU A 182 -43.82 -33.34 4.83
CA GLU A 182 -45.00 -33.93 4.18
C GLU A 182 -44.62 -35.16 3.35
N ASN A 183 -43.53 -35.09 2.58
CA ASN A 183 -43.08 -36.23 1.79
C ASN A 183 -42.50 -37.36 2.67
N GLU A 184 -41.94 -37.07 3.85
CA GLU A 184 -41.51 -38.09 4.81
C GLU A 184 -42.70 -38.88 5.37
N LYS A 185 -43.82 -38.20 5.65
CA LYS A 185 -45.08 -38.87 6.06
C LYS A 185 -45.63 -39.74 4.93
N GLN A 186 -45.73 -39.20 3.72
CA GLN A 186 -46.24 -39.94 2.55
C GLN A 186 -45.34 -41.12 2.19
N PHE A 187 -44.03 -40.99 2.34
CA PHE A 187 -43.07 -42.08 2.18
C PHE A 187 -43.33 -43.22 3.17
N ALA A 188 -43.53 -42.88 4.45
CA ALA A 188 -43.80 -43.87 5.50
C ALA A 188 -45.10 -44.63 5.24
N GLU A 189 -46.14 -43.96 4.77
CA GLU A 189 -47.42 -44.57 4.39
C GLU A 189 -47.30 -45.46 3.15
N ALA A 190 -46.68 -44.97 2.07
CA ALA A 190 -46.45 -45.72 0.85
C ALA A 190 -45.66 -47.02 1.13
N ARG A 191 -44.66 -46.96 2.02
CA ARG A 191 -43.89 -48.13 2.43
C ARG A 191 -44.71 -49.14 3.23
N ARG A 192 -45.61 -48.68 4.11
CA ARG A 192 -46.53 -49.56 4.85
C ARG A 192 -47.51 -50.28 3.93
N ASN A 193 -47.95 -49.61 2.87
CA ASN A 193 -48.90 -50.14 1.90
C ASN A 193 -48.26 -50.97 0.78
N GLY A 194 -46.92 -51.05 0.71
CA GLY A 194 -46.21 -51.76 -0.36
C GLY A 194 -46.16 -51.01 -1.70
N GLU A 195 -46.45 -49.71 -1.71
CA GLU A 195 -46.48 -48.86 -2.90
C GLU A 195 -45.06 -48.39 -3.27
N SER A 196 -44.26 -49.30 -3.85
CA SER A 196 -42.83 -49.07 -4.15
C SER A 196 -42.58 -47.83 -5.03
N GLU A 197 -43.40 -47.60 -6.06
CA GLU A 197 -43.24 -46.45 -6.96
C GLU A 197 -43.49 -45.12 -6.26
N LYS A 198 -44.54 -45.05 -5.43
CA LYS A 198 -44.89 -43.86 -4.67
C LYS A 198 -43.83 -43.54 -3.61
N ALA A 199 -43.28 -44.57 -2.95
CA ALA A 199 -42.18 -44.42 -2.01
C ALA A 199 -40.91 -43.89 -2.70
N ALA A 200 -40.59 -44.36 -3.91
CA ALA A 200 -39.46 -43.86 -4.69
C ALA A 200 -39.66 -42.39 -5.12
N ALA A 201 -40.88 -42.02 -5.52
CA ALA A 201 -41.22 -40.64 -5.88
C ALA A 201 -41.05 -39.67 -4.69
N CYS A 202 -41.52 -40.05 -3.49
CA CYS A 202 -41.36 -39.22 -2.29
C CYS A 202 -39.87 -39.00 -1.95
N LEU A 203 -39.04 -40.06 -2.04
CA LEU A 203 -37.60 -39.93 -1.82
C LEU A 203 -36.93 -38.98 -2.82
N ALA A 204 -37.29 -39.07 -4.11
CA ALA A 204 -36.76 -38.17 -5.12
C ALA A 204 -37.10 -36.69 -4.85
N ILE A 205 -38.31 -36.42 -4.35
CA ILE A 205 -38.74 -35.06 -3.96
C ILE A 205 -37.95 -34.57 -2.73
N ILE A 206 -37.80 -35.41 -1.71
CA ILE A 206 -37.01 -35.07 -0.51
C ILE A 206 -35.57 -34.75 -0.90
N ASP A 207 -34.94 -35.57 -1.75
CA ASP A 207 -33.57 -35.38 -2.19
C ASP A 207 -33.40 -34.11 -3.04
N ALA A 208 -34.35 -33.82 -3.94
CA ALA A 208 -34.35 -32.59 -4.72
C ALA A 208 -34.48 -31.36 -3.80
N ARG A 209 -35.39 -31.41 -2.83
CA ARG A 209 -35.61 -30.29 -1.89
C ARG A 209 -34.41 -30.05 -0.97
N LYS A 210 -33.77 -31.12 -0.49
CA LYS A 210 -32.52 -31.00 0.30
C LYS A 210 -31.39 -30.37 -0.50
N LYS A 211 -31.29 -30.65 -1.80
CA LYS A 211 -30.32 -29.97 -2.69
C LYS A 211 -30.62 -28.49 -2.86
N GLU A 212 -31.89 -28.12 -3.04
CA GLU A 212 -32.29 -26.71 -3.11
C GLU A 212 -31.98 -25.96 -1.81
N LEU A 213 -32.28 -26.58 -0.66
CA LEU A 213 -32.03 -26.02 0.66
C LEU A 213 -30.52 -25.82 0.89
N ALA A 214 -29.71 -26.81 0.54
CA ALA A 214 -28.25 -26.72 0.61
C ALA A 214 -27.72 -25.54 -0.23
N ALA A 215 -28.18 -25.42 -1.48
CA ALA A 215 -27.79 -24.34 -2.36
C ALA A 215 -28.23 -22.96 -1.86
N ALA A 216 -29.42 -22.86 -1.25
CA ALA A 216 -29.91 -21.61 -0.68
C ALA A 216 -29.04 -21.15 0.50
N ILE A 217 -28.72 -22.06 1.42
CA ILE A 217 -27.90 -21.73 2.61
C ILE A 217 -26.47 -21.34 2.19
N GLU A 218 -25.88 -22.07 1.24
CA GLU A 218 -24.57 -21.73 0.69
C GLU A 218 -24.57 -20.33 0.05
N ASN A 219 -25.59 -20.03 -0.77
CA ASN A 219 -25.72 -18.71 -1.41
C ASN A 219 -25.87 -17.58 -0.39
N ASP A 220 -26.65 -17.76 0.68
CA ASP A 220 -26.83 -16.74 1.72
C ASP A 220 -25.49 -16.41 2.40
N LEU A 221 -24.72 -17.43 2.79
CA LEU A 221 -23.42 -17.27 3.43
C LEU A 221 -22.35 -16.67 2.51
N VAL A 222 -22.28 -17.15 1.28
CA VAL A 222 -21.36 -16.58 0.27
C VAL A 222 -21.70 -15.12 0.02
N SER A 223 -22.99 -14.77 -0.06
CA SER A 223 -23.42 -13.38 -0.26
C SER A 223 -23.03 -12.47 0.90
N GLU A 224 -23.10 -12.96 2.15
CA GLU A 224 -22.71 -12.20 3.34
C GLU A 224 -21.19 -11.95 3.38
N VAL A 225 -20.39 -12.98 3.07
CA VAL A 225 -18.92 -12.85 2.98
C VAL A 225 -18.51 -11.93 1.84
N GLU A 226 -19.14 -12.02 0.67
CA GLU A 226 -18.85 -11.13 -0.45
C GLU A 226 -19.26 -9.67 -0.15
N GLN A 227 -20.36 -9.45 0.59
CA GLN A 227 -20.72 -8.10 1.07
C GLN A 227 -19.68 -7.56 2.07
N LEU A 228 -19.19 -8.39 2.98
CA LEU A 228 -18.14 -8.02 3.93
C LEU A 228 -16.83 -7.69 3.20
N LYS A 229 -16.45 -8.47 2.19
CA LYS A 229 -15.28 -8.18 1.33
C LYS A 229 -15.43 -6.88 0.54
N SER A 230 -16.61 -6.64 -0.05
CA SER A 230 -16.87 -5.40 -0.78
C SER A 230 -16.66 -4.19 0.13
N LYS A 231 -17.21 -4.23 1.34
CA LYS A 231 -17.00 -3.17 2.35
C LYS A 231 -15.55 -3.10 2.81
N ALA A 232 -14.86 -4.22 2.94
CA ALA A 232 -13.43 -4.25 3.30
C ALA A 232 -12.56 -3.51 2.28
N ASN A 233 -12.87 -3.67 0.99
CA ASN A 233 -12.15 -3.00 -0.09
C ASN A 233 -12.40 -1.47 -0.13
N GLU A 234 -13.47 -0.99 0.51
CA GLU A 234 -13.76 0.45 0.62
C GLU A 234 -12.97 1.11 1.77
N VAL A 235 -12.56 0.35 2.78
CA VAL A 235 -11.87 0.88 3.96
C VAL A 235 -10.36 0.93 3.70
N GLN A 236 -9.84 2.13 3.48
CA GLN A 236 -8.40 2.32 3.35
C GLN A 236 -7.67 2.10 4.69
N VAL A 237 -6.58 1.33 4.66
CA VAL A 237 -5.71 1.16 5.83
C VAL A 237 -5.00 2.47 6.13
N ARG A 238 -5.42 3.16 7.20
CA ARG A 238 -4.77 4.37 7.70
C ARG A 238 -4.05 4.10 9.02
N ARG A 239 -2.86 4.68 9.17
CA ARG A 239 -2.12 4.71 10.43
C ARG A 239 -2.10 6.10 11.02
N ILE A 240 -2.58 6.23 12.25
CA ILE A 240 -2.71 7.47 13.01
C ILE A 240 -1.70 7.53 14.17
N GLY A 241 -1.41 8.74 14.64
CA GLY A 241 -0.50 9.01 15.75
C GLY A 241 0.92 9.34 15.31
N TRP A 242 1.87 9.16 16.23
CA TRP A 242 3.27 9.50 16.04
C TRP A 242 3.97 8.59 15.03
N LYS A 243 4.75 9.20 14.15
CA LYS A 243 5.58 8.54 13.14
C LYS A 243 7.00 9.09 13.21
N TRP A 244 7.98 8.23 12.93
CA TRP A 244 9.39 8.61 12.92
C TRP A 244 10.14 7.77 11.90
N ASP A 245 10.69 8.46 10.90
CA ASP A 245 11.52 7.88 9.84
C ASP A 245 12.96 8.36 9.91
N LEU A 246 13.86 7.49 9.47
CA LEU A 246 15.26 7.75 9.21
C LEU A 246 15.55 7.40 7.75
N ALA A 247 16.27 8.27 7.07
CA ALA A 247 16.67 8.07 5.68
C ALA A 247 18.10 8.56 5.44
N GLY A 248 18.68 8.04 4.38
CA GLY A 248 20.03 8.39 3.96
C GLY A 248 20.24 8.13 2.49
N ALA A 249 21.10 8.91 1.85
CA ALA A 249 21.38 8.77 0.44
C ALA A 249 22.74 9.34 0.05
N THR A 250 23.21 8.94 -1.14
CA THR A 250 24.40 9.47 -1.79
C THR A 250 24.11 9.76 -3.25
N ALA A 251 24.73 10.80 -3.79
CA ALA A 251 24.73 11.15 -5.20
C ALA A 251 26.13 10.98 -5.80
N LEU A 252 26.15 10.51 -7.05
CA LEU A 252 27.32 10.34 -7.89
C LEU A 252 27.09 11.12 -9.19
N ASP A 253 28.13 11.79 -9.67
CA ASP A 253 28.11 12.42 -10.98
C ASP A 253 29.05 11.66 -11.91
N PHE A 254 28.60 11.49 -13.16
CA PHE A 254 29.33 10.85 -14.25
C PHE A 254 29.51 11.86 -15.38
N PRO A 255 30.62 12.64 -15.37
CA PRO A 255 30.88 13.61 -16.42
C PRO A 255 31.02 12.95 -17.79
N GLU A 256 30.55 13.62 -18.83
CA GLU A 256 30.64 13.13 -20.22
C GLU A 256 30.01 11.74 -20.43
N ASN A 257 29.10 11.32 -19.55
CA ASN A 257 28.47 10.01 -19.52
C ASN A 257 29.47 8.84 -19.42
N ASP A 258 30.66 9.07 -18.86
CA ASP A 258 31.67 8.04 -18.66
C ASP A 258 31.53 7.38 -17.28
N PHE A 259 31.04 6.14 -17.27
CA PHE A 259 30.92 5.34 -16.04
C PHE A 259 32.25 5.03 -15.34
N THR A 260 33.39 5.20 -16.02
CA THR A 260 34.72 5.02 -15.44
C THR A 260 35.22 6.27 -14.71
N ASN A 261 34.61 7.43 -14.99
CA ASN A 261 34.91 8.70 -14.35
C ASN A 261 33.73 9.11 -13.47
N SER A 262 33.77 8.75 -12.18
CA SER A 262 32.69 9.09 -11.24
C SER A 262 33.22 9.64 -9.94
N TYR A 263 32.47 10.55 -9.32
CA TYR A 263 32.77 11.06 -8.00
C TYR A 263 31.50 11.28 -7.19
N VAL A 264 31.63 11.15 -5.88
CA VAL A 264 30.55 11.45 -4.94
C VAL A 264 30.39 12.96 -4.85
N THR A 265 29.22 13.46 -5.19
CA THR A 265 28.88 14.88 -5.05
C THR A 265 28.24 15.14 -3.70
N ASN A 266 27.20 14.39 -3.38
CA ASN A 266 26.43 14.63 -2.16
C ASN A 266 26.28 13.33 -1.35
N SER A 267 26.27 13.44 -0.03
CA SER A 267 25.77 12.38 0.86
C SER A 267 24.97 13.00 1.99
N GLY A 268 23.98 12.30 2.50
CA GLY A 268 23.11 12.87 3.52
C GLY A 268 22.46 11.83 4.41
N LEU A 269 22.14 12.27 5.62
CA LEU A 269 21.29 11.57 6.57
C LEU A 269 20.24 12.53 7.09
N TRP A 270 19.01 12.06 7.18
CA TRP A 270 17.91 12.86 7.72
C TRP A 270 16.90 12.02 8.48
N THR A 271 16.17 12.71 9.34
CA THR A 271 15.11 12.17 10.16
C THR A 271 13.86 13.00 9.99
N THR A 272 12.70 12.35 9.98
CA THR A 272 11.40 13.01 9.97
C THR A 272 10.52 12.47 11.08
N ILE A 273 10.04 13.35 11.95
CA ILE A 273 9.08 13.03 13.00
C ILE A 273 7.76 13.69 12.64
N GLY A 274 6.65 13.01 12.89
CA GLY A 274 5.34 13.58 12.59
C GLY A 274 4.22 13.00 13.41
N TYR A 275 3.07 13.66 13.34
CA TYR A 275 1.83 13.21 13.97
C TYR A 275 0.69 13.24 12.94
N GLU A 276 0.04 12.09 12.77
CA GLU A 276 -1.10 11.91 11.90
C GLU A 276 -2.41 11.91 12.71
N ALA A 277 -3.25 12.90 12.51
CA ALA A 277 -4.55 13.01 13.18
C ALA A 277 -5.65 12.27 12.41
N LYS A 278 -6.70 11.85 13.13
CA LYS A 278 -7.91 11.26 12.52
C LYS A 278 -8.63 12.22 11.56
N SER A 279 -8.44 13.52 11.75
CA SER A 279 -9.03 14.60 10.95
C SER A 279 -8.34 14.83 9.61
N ASN A 280 -7.56 13.86 9.09
CA ASN A 280 -6.81 13.98 7.84
C ASN A 280 -5.72 15.07 7.85
N LEU A 281 -5.34 15.54 9.04
CA LEU A 281 -4.24 16.48 9.23
C LEU A 281 -2.97 15.74 9.65
N CYS A 282 -1.85 16.08 9.03
CA CYS A 282 -0.54 15.54 9.37
C CYS A 282 0.46 16.69 9.52
N LEU A 283 1.12 16.73 10.68
CA LEU A 283 2.20 17.67 10.94
C LEU A 283 3.53 16.91 10.95
N LEU A 284 4.50 17.39 10.19
CA LEU A 284 5.83 16.81 10.07
C LEU A 284 6.90 17.83 10.42
N ALA A 285 8.00 17.35 10.99
CA ALA A 285 9.22 18.08 11.24
C ALA A 285 10.42 17.26 10.76
N THR A 286 11.38 17.89 10.09
CA THR A 286 12.60 17.23 9.61
C THR A 286 13.85 17.89 10.16
N GLY A 287 14.90 17.09 10.32
CA GLY A 287 16.27 17.54 10.54
C GLY A 287 17.22 16.77 9.62
N ARG A 288 18.12 17.46 8.93
CA ARG A 288 18.99 16.87 7.90
C ARG A 288 20.41 17.37 8.02
N VAL A 289 21.35 16.47 7.76
CA VAL A 289 22.77 16.79 7.56
C VAL A 289 23.15 16.32 6.17
N LEU A 290 23.54 17.25 5.31
CA LEU A 290 23.93 16.96 3.93
C LEU A 290 25.38 17.42 3.73
N PHE A 291 26.22 16.51 3.29
CA PHE A 291 27.61 16.76 2.93
C PHE A 291 27.68 16.94 1.43
N GLN A 292 28.12 18.13 1.01
CA GLN A 292 28.51 18.39 -0.37
C GLN A 292 30.03 18.28 -0.46
N HIS A 293 30.49 17.26 -1.16
CA HIS A 293 31.90 16.95 -1.31
C HIS A 293 32.54 17.94 -2.28
N ALA A 294 33.85 18.14 -2.10
CA ALA A 294 34.61 19.01 -2.97
C ALA A 294 34.52 18.50 -4.42
N ASN A 295 34.06 19.37 -5.31
CA ASN A 295 33.97 19.04 -6.73
C ASN A 295 35.21 19.61 -7.43
N MET A 296 36.01 18.73 -8.03
CA MET A 296 37.22 19.11 -8.76
C MET A 296 36.93 19.89 -10.04
N VAL A 297 35.71 19.78 -10.58
CA VAL A 297 35.26 20.48 -11.80
C VAL A 297 34.90 21.94 -11.49
N THR A 298 34.30 22.23 -10.33
CA THR A 298 33.88 23.59 -9.94
C THR A 298 34.84 24.29 -8.98
N LEU A 299 35.95 23.64 -8.60
CA LEU A 299 36.93 24.13 -7.62
C LEU A 299 36.30 24.52 -6.28
N ASP A 300 35.22 23.85 -5.88
CA ASP A 300 34.51 24.11 -4.62
C ASP A 300 35.13 23.29 -3.48
N SER A 301 35.35 23.91 -2.32
CA SER A 301 36.03 23.30 -1.16
C SER A 301 35.17 22.29 -0.39
N GLY A 302 33.90 22.14 -0.79
CA GLY A 302 32.91 21.31 -0.14
C GLY A 302 32.36 21.96 1.14
N PHE A 303 31.12 21.68 1.46
CA PHE A 303 30.43 22.28 2.60
C PHE A 303 29.39 21.33 3.20
N THR A 304 28.97 21.63 4.42
CA THR A 304 27.94 20.87 5.12
C THR A 304 26.69 21.72 5.25
N ASN A 305 25.54 21.21 4.81
CA ASN A 305 24.24 21.82 5.05
C ASN A 305 23.58 21.16 6.26
N LEU A 306 23.13 22.01 7.18
CA LEU A 306 22.23 21.63 8.27
C LEU A 306 20.86 22.18 7.95
N ASP A 307 19.89 21.29 7.73
CA ASP A 307 18.52 21.69 7.41
C ASP A 307 17.58 21.37 8.56
N GLY A 308 16.62 22.26 8.79
CA GLY A 308 15.48 22.04 9.67
C GLY A 308 14.21 22.58 9.03
N GLY A 309 13.11 21.85 9.14
CA GLY A 309 11.88 22.26 8.47
C GLY A 309 10.61 21.68 9.06
N LEU A 310 9.50 22.29 8.67
CA LEU A 310 8.15 21.90 9.07
C LEU A 310 7.27 21.76 7.83
N ARG A 311 6.36 20.79 7.88
CA ARG A 311 5.34 20.61 6.85
C ARG A 311 4.00 20.28 7.46
N LEU A 312 2.96 20.97 7.00
CA LEU A 312 1.57 20.67 7.33
C LEU A 312 0.88 20.10 6.11
N ILE A 313 0.18 18.98 6.27
CA ILE A 313 -0.53 18.27 5.21
C ILE A 313 -1.99 18.10 5.63
N TYR A 314 -2.91 18.36 4.71
CA TYR A 314 -4.29 17.95 4.77
C TYR A 314 -4.59 17.05 3.58
N ASP A 315 -5.09 15.84 3.83
CA ASP A 315 -5.18 14.81 2.80
C ASP A 315 -6.47 14.00 2.91
N ASN A 316 -7.25 13.96 1.83
CA ASN A 316 -8.42 13.09 1.72
C ASN A 316 -8.35 12.27 0.42
N ASP A 317 -9.35 11.41 0.19
CA ASP A 317 -9.34 10.47 -0.93
C ASP A 317 -9.17 11.15 -2.31
N ARG A 318 -9.55 12.42 -2.44
CA ARG A 318 -9.58 13.14 -3.71
C ARG A 318 -8.57 14.28 -3.81
N PHE A 319 -8.26 14.95 -2.71
CA PHE A 319 -7.46 16.15 -2.66
C PHE A 319 -6.42 16.07 -1.55
N SER A 320 -5.21 16.52 -1.87
CA SER A 320 -4.14 16.71 -0.92
C SER A 320 -3.64 18.14 -1.00
N PHE A 321 -3.46 18.79 0.15
CA PHE A 321 -2.87 20.12 0.26
C PHE A 321 -1.75 20.07 1.28
N SER A 322 -0.62 20.70 0.98
CA SER A 322 0.44 20.85 1.97
C SER A 322 1.22 22.14 1.83
N GLY A 323 1.63 22.70 2.97
CA GLY A 323 2.60 23.79 3.04
C GLY A 323 3.87 23.33 3.72
N GLU A 324 5.03 23.68 3.17
CA GLU A 324 6.35 23.29 3.63
C GLU A 324 7.24 24.53 3.82
N VAL A 325 8.06 24.51 4.87
CA VAL A 325 9.09 25.53 5.13
C VAL A 325 10.38 24.86 5.62
N LEU A 326 11.52 25.25 5.06
CA LEU A 326 12.84 24.77 5.44
C LEU A 326 13.80 25.93 5.64
N TYR A 327 14.61 25.81 6.68
CA TYR A 327 15.81 26.60 6.88
C TYR A 327 17.03 25.73 6.60
N ARG A 328 17.99 26.26 5.85
CA ARG A 328 19.29 25.65 5.58
C ARG A 328 20.39 26.55 6.10
N GLN A 329 21.28 25.98 6.90
CA GLN A 329 22.55 26.58 7.27
C GLN A 329 23.68 25.88 6.52
N SER A 330 24.31 26.58 5.58
CA SER A 330 25.52 26.08 4.92
C SER A 330 26.74 26.47 5.76
N VAL A 331 27.53 25.48 6.12
CA VAL A 331 28.78 25.59 6.87
C VAL A 331 29.92 25.27 5.92
N MET A 332 30.64 26.31 5.52
CA MET A 332 31.77 26.20 4.59
C MET A 332 33.07 25.99 5.36
N LYS A 333 34.03 25.28 4.76
CA LYS A 333 35.38 25.15 5.36
C LYS A 333 36.13 26.47 5.36
N GLU A 334 35.93 27.27 4.32
CA GLU A 334 36.50 28.60 4.15
C GLU A 334 35.37 29.56 3.72
N GLY A 335 35.29 30.74 4.33
CA GLY A 335 34.26 31.75 4.02
C GLY A 335 33.21 31.94 5.13
N ASN A 336 32.17 32.71 4.81
CA ASN A 336 31.08 33.00 5.74
C ASN A 336 29.97 31.95 5.62
N ASN A 337 29.49 31.48 6.76
CA ASN A 337 28.29 30.64 6.83
C ASN A 337 27.06 31.40 6.32
N THR A 338 26.23 30.74 5.50
CA THR A 338 25.04 31.35 4.90
C THR A 338 23.77 30.64 5.34
N GLY A 339 22.77 31.43 5.78
CA GLY A 339 21.45 30.94 6.14
C GLY A 339 20.44 31.24 5.03
N GLN A 340 19.61 30.26 4.67
CA GLN A 340 18.64 30.39 3.58
C GLN A 340 17.29 29.75 3.95
N TRP A 341 16.22 30.28 3.37
CA TRP A 341 14.87 29.77 3.55
C TRP A 341 14.27 29.30 2.22
N LYS A 342 13.64 28.12 2.25
CA LYS A 342 12.77 27.55 1.23
C LYS A 342 11.36 27.44 1.78
N TYR A 343 10.35 27.70 0.94
CA TYR A 343 8.96 27.46 1.29
C TYR A 343 8.15 27.14 0.04
N ASP A 344 7.18 26.24 0.16
CA ASP A 344 6.33 25.84 -0.97
C ASP A 344 4.95 25.37 -0.50
N VAL A 345 4.01 25.47 -1.43
CA VAL A 345 2.65 24.98 -1.30
C VAL A 345 2.40 23.98 -2.41
N ASN A 346 1.81 22.84 -2.05
CA ASN A 346 1.47 21.77 -2.97
C ASN A 346 -0.03 21.51 -2.91
N ALA A 347 -0.63 21.30 -4.08
CA ALA A 347 -1.99 20.80 -4.24
C ALA A 347 -1.96 19.58 -5.15
N ALA A 348 -2.62 18.50 -4.75
CA ALA A 348 -2.72 17.28 -5.52
C ALA A 348 -4.19 16.87 -5.69
N TYR A 349 -4.50 16.29 -6.85
CA TYR A 349 -5.82 15.80 -7.22
C TYR A 349 -5.75 14.37 -7.75
N ASN A 350 -6.44 13.46 -7.07
CA ASN A 350 -6.61 12.08 -7.51
C ASN A 350 -7.77 12.02 -8.50
N PHE A 351 -7.45 11.92 -9.80
CA PHE A 351 -8.46 11.91 -10.86
C PHE A 351 -8.90 10.49 -11.24
N MET A 352 -8.10 9.47 -10.93
CA MET A 352 -8.41 8.05 -11.07
C MET A 352 -7.67 7.26 -9.99
N PRO A 353 -8.10 6.02 -9.66
CA PRO A 353 -7.30 5.11 -8.84
C PRO A 353 -5.89 5.00 -9.40
N ASN A 354 -4.88 5.13 -8.53
CA ASN A 354 -3.47 5.12 -8.89
C ASN A 354 -2.99 6.25 -9.83
N LYS A 355 -3.75 7.34 -10.02
CA LYS A 355 -3.33 8.48 -10.84
C LYS A 355 -3.59 9.83 -10.16
N THR A 356 -2.51 10.58 -9.97
CA THR A 356 -2.55 11.87 -9.27
C THR A 356 -1.93 12.96 -10.12
N LEU A 357 -2.58 14.11 -10.18
CA LEU A 357 -2.03 15.35 -10.72
C LEU A 357 -1.58 16.23 -9.55
N THR A 358 -0.33 16.67 -9.54
CA THR A 358 0.24 17.51 -8.48
C THR A 358 0.73 18.83 -9.05
N PHE A 359 0.39 19.92 -8.38
CA PHE A 359 0.87 21.26 -8.64
C PHE A 359 1.63 21.77 -7.41
N SER A 360 2.81 22.35 -7.65
CA SER A 360 3.69 22.86 -6.59
C SER A 360 4.15 24.28 -6.94
N LEU A 361 4.05 25.20 -5.97
CA LEU A 361 4.47 26.60 -6.11
C LEU A 361 5.24 27.05 -4.87
N GLY A 362 6.38 27.71 -5.02
CA GLY A 362 7.17 28.16 -3.88
C GLY A 362 8.43 28.94 -4.21
N LYS A 363 9.25 29.18 -3.19
CA LYS A 363 10.61 29.74 -3.29
C LYS A 363 11.62 28.67 -2.93
N ASN A 364 12.60 28.43 -3.80
CA ASN A 364 13.74 27.55 -3.52
C ASN A 364 14.80 28.25 -2.67
N PHE A 365 15.78 27.48 -2.20
CA PHE A 365 17.05 27.99 -1.71
C PHE A 365 17.73 28.85 -2.77
N ASP A 366 18.41 29.90 -2.35
CA ASP A 366 19.11 30.79 -3.26
C ASP A 366 20.39 30.07 -3.74
N GLN A 367 20.59 29.97 -5.05
CA GLN A 367 21.78 29.32 -5.60
C GLN A 367 23.00 30.18 -5.28
N LEU A 368 23.98 29.63 -4.54
CA LEU A 368 25.10 30.40 -4.02
C LEU A 368 26.05 30.93 -5.11
N ASN A 369 25.96 30.45 -6.36
CA ASN A 369 26.95 30.72 -7.42
C ASN A 369 26.39 30.84 -8.86
N THR A 370 25.14 31.27 -9.06
CA THR A 370 24.63 31.48 -10.44
C THR A 370 23.99 32.86 -10.61
N GLU A 371 24.28 33.52 -11.74
CA GLU A 371 23.68 34.82 -12.15
C GLU A 371 22.17 34.76 -12.43
N TYR A 372 21.53 33.61 -12.21
CA TYR A 372 20.10 33.41 -12.40
C TYR A 372 19.32 33.89 -11.17
N SER A 373 18.75 35.09 -11.26
CA SER A 373 18.00 35.77 -10.19
C SER A 373 16.58 35.22 -9.93
N GLY A 374 16.33 33.93 -10.21
CA GLY A 374 15.01 33.30 -10.08
C GLY A 374 15.05 32.15 -9.10
N ASN A 375 14.35 32.27 -7.98
CA ASN A 375 14.15 31.20 -6.99
C ASN A 375 12.71 30.68 -6.96
N LEU A 376 11.87 31.04 -7.94
CA LEU A 376 10.50 30.56 -8.03
C LEU A 376 10.46 29.08 -8.47
N ILE A 377 9.79 28.25 -7.68
CA ILE A 377 9.47 26.85 -7.93
C ILE A 377 8.04 26.84 -8.50
N ALA A 378 7.83 26.35 -9.73
CA ALA A 378 6.51 26.07 -10.29
C ALA A 378 6.52 24.78 -11.10
N TRP A 379 5.83 23.75 -10.64
CA TRP A 379 5.91 22.39 -11.19
C TRP A 379 4.50 21.82 -11.38
N LEU A 380 4.30 21.12 -12.49
CA LEU A 380 3.10 20.33 -12.76
C LEU A 380 3.54 18.89 -13.01
N ASN A 381 3.10 17.97 -12.16
CA ASN A 381 3.54 16.59 -12.16
C ASN A 381 2.35 15.65 -12.31
N VAL A 382 2.49 14.60 -13.12
CA VAL A 382 1.54 13.50 -13.19
C VAL A 382 2.21 12.27 -12.61
N LEU A 383 1.58 11.67 -11.60
CA LEU A 383 2.06 10.45 -10.96
C LEU A 383 1.13 9.30 -11.36
N ILE A 384 1.72 8.22 -11.88
CA ILE A 384 1.02 6.99 -12.26
C ILE A 384 1.69 5.86 -11.50
N GLY A 385 0.99 5.28 -10.53
CA GLY A 385 1.53 4.12 -9.83
C GLY A 385 1.10 2.81 -10.47
N LEU A 386 2.04 1.86 -10.51
CA LEU A 386 1.83 0.50 -10.98
C LEU A 386 1.75 -0.41 -9.74
N GLY A 387 0.59 -0.45 -9.08
CA GLY A 387 0.37 -1.24 -7.87
C GLY A 387 -0.19 -2.63 -8.16
N ALA A 388 0.40 -3.66 -7.55
CA ALA A 388 -0.18 -5.00 -7.47
C ALA A 388 -1.18 -5.10 -6.30
N LYS A 389 -2.26 -5.87 -6.46
CA LYS A 389 -3.25 -6.16 -5.40
C LYS A 389 -2.55 -6.87 -4.22
N ARG A 390 -2.80 -6.41 -3.00
CA ARG A 390 -2.25 -7.01 -1.77
C ARG A 390 -3.25 -7.99 -1.14
N ASN A 391 -2.75 -9.00 -0.43
CA ASN A 391 -3.56 -9.86 0.44
C ASN A 391 -3.01 -9.72 1.85
N ILE A 392 -3.76 -9.10 2.74
CA ILE A 392 -3.41 -8.97 4.17
C ILE A 392 -4.42 -9.62 5.11
N LEU A 393 -5.47 -10.26 4.54
CA LEU A 393 -6.44 -11.08 5.26
C LEU A 393 -5.94 -12.52 5.42
#